data_AF-A0A947J3R2-F1
#
_entry.id   AF-A0A947J3R2-F1
#
_cell.length_a   1.000
_cell.length_b   1.000
_cell.length_c   1.000
_cell.angle_alpha   90.00
_cell.angle_beta   90.00
_cell.angle_gamma   90.00
#
_symmetry.space_group_name_H-M   'P 1'
#
loop_
_entity.id
_entity.type
_entity.pdbx_description
1 polymer ?
#
loop_
_entity_poly.entity_id
_entity_poly.type
_entity_poly.pdbx_seq_one_letter_code
_entity_poly.pdbx_strand_id
1 'polypeptide(L)'
;MNKNAFTMIELIFVIVILGILAAIAIPKLTATRDESLIVRELSDLKTAKMDVMSHVLITNDVTTVPANNLICFDVQVDSNKTLTITEKSNAPVYCAKAVSDANKSNMMESIQL
;
A
#
# COMPACT_ATOMS: atom_id res chain seq x y z
N MET A 1 48.61 -29.34 -4.84
CA MET A 1 47.53 -28.70 -4.05
C MET A 1 47.49 -27.23 -4.47
N ASN A 2 46.73 -26.89 -5.51
CA ASN A 2 46.71 -25.54 -6.06
C ASN A 2 45.65 -24.73 -5.29
N LYS A 3 46.11 -23.98 -4.28
CA LYS A 3 45.29 -22.96 -3.64
C LYS A 3 45.35 -21.71 -4.50
N ASN A 4 44.37 -21.54 -5.39
CA ASN A 4 44.17 -20.28 -6.08
C ASN A 4 43.65 -19.29 -5.04
N ALA A 5 44.53 -18.42 -4.55
CA ALA A 5 44.14 -17.29 -3.72
C ALA A 5 43.56 -16.20 -4.64
N PHE A 6 42.40 -15.66 -4.27
CA PHE A 6 41.80 -14.52 -4.95
C PHE A 6 42.76 -13.33 -4.85
N THR A 7 43.03 -12.67 -5.97
CA THR A 7 43.98 -11.55 -5.99
C THR A 7 43.35 -10.32 -5.33
N MET A 8 44.19 -9.47 -4.72
CA MET A 8 43.73 -8.19 -4.14
C MET A 8 43.02 -7.32 -5.18
N ILE A 9 43.46 -7.37 -6.44
CA ILE A 9 42.87 -6.58 -7.53
C ILE A 9 41.48 -7.08 -7.94
N GLU A 10 41.25 -8.39 -7.95
CA GLU A 10 39.91 -8.94 -8.20
C GLU A 10 38.92 -8.51 -7.11
N LEU A 11 39.35 -8.49 -5.84
CA LEU A 11 38.50 -8.06 -4.72
C LEU A 11 38.10 -6.58 -4.87
N ILE A 12 39.05 -5.71 -5.24
CA ILE A 12 38.81 -4.28 -5.45
C ILE A 12 37.84 -4.07 -6.61
N PHE A 13 37.98 -4.82 -7.71
CA PHE A 13 37.07 -4.70 -8.84
C PHE A 13 35.64 -5.07 -8.45
N VAL A 14 35.45 -6.13 -7.67
CA VAL A 14 34.14 -6.58 -7.20
C VAL A 14 33.44 -5.51 -6.35
N ILE A 15 34.13 -4.89 -5.38
CA ILE A 15 33.51 -3.87 -4.52
C ILE A 15 33.14 -2.60 -5.30
N VAL A 16 33.92 -2.23 -6.32
CA VAL A 16 33.62 -1.07 -7.17
C VAL A 16 32.36 -1.31 -7.98
N ILE A 17 32.25 -2.48 -8.62
CA ILE A 17 31.06 -2.84 -9.40
C ILE A 17 29.83 -2.94 -8.50
N LEU A 18 29.92 -3.61 -7.34
CA LEU A 18 28.83 -3.67 -6.37
C LEU A 18 28.45 -2.28 -5.85
N GLY A 19 29.41 -1.37 -5.66
CA GLY A 19 29.16 0.00 -5.25
C GLY A 19 28.32 0.78 -6.26
N ILE A 20 28.65 0.69 -7.55
CA ILE A 20 27.90 1.37 -8.62
C ILE A 20 26.49 0.77 -8.75
N LEU A 21 26.37 -0.57 -8.75
CA LEU A 21 25.08 -1.24 -8.84
C LEU A 21 24.18 -0.91 -7.64
N ALA A 22 24.74 -0.88 -6.43
CA ALA A 22 23.99 -0.55 -5.22
C ALA A 22 23.47 0.90 -5.23
N ALA A 23 24.28 1.86 -5.71
CA ALA A 23 23.88 3.26 -5.79
C ALA A 23 22.63 3.48 -6.65
N ILE A 24 22.48 2.70 -7.73
CA ILE A 24 21.31 2.78 -8.63
C ILE A 24 20.16 1.90 -8.13
N ALA A 25 20.46 0.73 -7.59
CA ALA A 25 19.44 -0.24 -7.18
C ALA A 25 18.67 0.18 -5.93
N ILE A 26 19.34 0.74 -4.91
CA ILE A 26 18.71 1.12 -3.63
C ILE A 26 17.54 2.11 -3.82
N PRO A 27 17.71 3.28 -4.49
CA PRO A 27 16.61 4.24 -4.61
C PRO A 27 15.44 3.67 -5.41
N LYS A 28 15.72 2.87 -6.45
CA LYS A 28 14.69 2.23 -7.27
C LYS A 28 13.89 1.19 -6.47
N LEU A 29 14.58 0.35 -5.70
CA LEU A 29 13.94 -0.67 -4.87
C LEU A 29 13.04 -0.03 -3.81
N THR A 30 13.50 1.00 -3.10
CA THR A 30 12.69 1.68 -2.08
C THR A 30 11.41 2.28 -2.66
N ALA A 31 11.51 3.01 -3.78
CA ALA A 31 10.33 3.59 -4.43
C ALA A 31 9.33 2.52 -4.90
N THR A 32 9.79 1.46 -5.55
CA THR A 32 8.93 0.37 -6.01
C THR A 32 8.28 -0.40 -4.85
N ARG A 33 8.97 -0.52 -3.70
CA ARG A 33 8.37 -1.14 -2.51
C ARG A 33 7.22 -0.31 -1.97
N ASP A 34 7.40 0.99 -1.81
CA ASP A 34 6.33 1.87 -1.34
C ASP A 34 5.13 1.85 -2.29
N GLU A 35 5.37 1.92 -3.60
CA GLU A 35 4.32 1.81 -4.63
C GLU A 35 3.56 0.47 -4.54
N SER A 36 4.27 -0.64 -4.34
CA SER A 36 3.62 -1.96 -4.20
C SER A 36 2.71 -2.05 -2.97
N LEU A 37 3.11 -1.41 -1.86
CA LEU A 37 2.30 -1.35 -0.65
C LEU A 37 1.04 -0.52 -0.91
N ILE A 38 1.18 0.64 -1.55
CA ILE A 38 0.05 1.50 -1.91
C ILE A 38 -0.94 0.76 -2.81
N VAL A 39 -0.47 0.11 -3.87
CA VAL A 39 -1.33 -0.63 -4.80
C VAL A 39 -2.06 -1.79 -4.11
N ARG A 40 -1.38 -2.50 -3.20
CA ARG A 40 -2.00 -3.58 -2.41
C ARG A 40 -3.12 -3.05 -1.53
N GLU A 41 -2.87 -1.98 -0.78
CA GLU A 41 -3.89 -1.35 0.08
C GLU A 41 -5.07 -0.79 -0.74
N LEU A 42 -4.83 -0.24 -1.94
CA LEU A 42 -5.91 0.20 -2.83
C LEU A 42 -6.78 -0.97 -3.33
N SER A 43 -6.17 -2.14 -3.58
CA SER A 43 -6.90 -3.36 -3.94
C SER A 43 -7.72 -3.90 -2.77
N ASP A 44 -7.13 -3.89 -1.57
CA ASP A 44 -7.80 -4.30 -0.34
C ASP A 44 -8.97 -3.35 -0.02
N LEU A 45 -8.79 -2.04 -0.24
CA LEU A 45 -9.85 -1.03 -0.13
C LEU A 45 -11.00 -1.26 -1.11
N LYS A 46 -10.72 -1.60 -2.38
CA LYS A 46 -11.79 -1.93 -3.35
C LYS A 46 -12.60 -3.13 -2.89
N THR A 47 -11.92 -4.16 -2.43
CA THR A 47 -12.55 -5.39 -1.93
C THR A 47 -13.40 -5.11 -0.70
N ALA A 48 -12.85 -4.36 0.27
CA ALA A 48 -13.58 -3.95 1.47
C ALA A 48 -14.81 -3.10 1.11
N LYS A 49 -14.69 -2.14 0.20
CA LYS A 49 -15.81 -1.31 -0.27
C LYS A 49 -16.95 -2.15 -0.86
N MET A 50 -16.61 -3.16 -1.67
CA MET A 50 -17.60 -4.07 -2.25
C MET A 50 -18.27 -4.96 -1.19
N ASP A 51 -17.50 -5.46 -0.23
CA ASP A 51 -18.01 -6.28 0.87
C ASP A 51 -19.00 -5.48 1.74
N VAL A 52 -18.62 -4.25 2.10
CA VAL A 52 -19.46 -3.30 2.83
C VAL A 52 -20.75 -3.01 2.08
N MET A 53 -20.66 -2.69 0.78
CA MET A 53 -21.83 -2.44 -0.07
C MET A 53 -22.77 -3.66 -0.11
N SER A 54 -22.23 -4.86 -0.31
CA SER A 54 -23.03 -6.10 -0.31
C SER A 54 -23.71 -6.35 1.04
N HIS A 55 -23.01 -6.11 2.15
CA HIS A 55 -23.53 -6.34 3.49
C HIS A 55 -24.71 -5.44 3.82
N VAL A 56 -24.60 -4.14 3.52
CA VAL A 56 -25.68 -3.17 3.78
C VAL A 56 -26.91 -3.46 2.91
N LEU A 57 -26.73 -3.94 1.67
CA LEU A 57 -27.84 -4.32 0.79
C LEU A 57 -28.65 -5.52 1.30
N ILE A 58 -28.00 -6.49 1.95
CA ILE A 58 -28.64 -7.72 2.43
C ILE A 58 -29.23 -7.52 3.82
N THR A 59 -28.45 -6.97 4.76
CA THR A 59 -28.83 -6.89 6.17
C THR A 59 -29.66 -5.64 6.49
N ASN A 60 -29.60 -4.60 5.64
CA ASN A 60 -30.10 -3.25 5.93
C ASN A 60 -29.53 -2.62 7.21
N ASP A 61 -28.46 -3.19 7.76
CA ASP A 61 -27.77 -2.68 8.94
C ASP A 61 -26.62 -1.75 8.54
N VAL A 62 -26.45 -0.70 9.35
CA VAL A 62 -25.50 0.40 9.16
C VAL A 62 -24.39 0.32 10.22
N THR A 63 -24.46 -0.64 11.15
CA THR A 63 -23.43 -0.75 12.18
C THR A 63 -22.06 -1.05 11.57
N THR A 64 -21.08 -0.27 12.02
CA THR A 64 -19.64 -0.30 11.69
C THR A 64 -19.23 -1.57 10.97
N VAL A 65 -19.16 -1.47 9.66
CA VAL A 65 -18.77 -2.62 8.86
C VAL A 65 -17.32 -2.94 9.19
N PRO A 66 -16.99 -4.20 9.52
CA PRO A 66 -15.62 -4.59 9.82
C PRO A 66 -14.77 -4.38 8.57
N ALA A 67 -14.24 -3.18 8.39
CA ALA A 67 -13.22 -2.90 7.41
C ALA A 67 -11.99 -3.69 7.84
N ASN A 68 -11.87 -4.90 7.28
CA ASN A 68 -10.84 -5.89 7.52
C ASN A 68 -9.46 -5.26 7.70
N ASN A 69 -9.03 -4.96 8.93
CA ASN A 69 -7.71 -4.43 9.30
C ASN A 69 -7.00 -3.58 8.21
N LEU A 70 -7.70 -2.62 7.59
CA LEU A 70 -7.07 -1.73 6.62
C LEU A 70 -6.04 -0.86 7.34
N ILE A 71 -4.86 -0.73 6.72
CA ILE A 71 -3.73 -0.04 7.35
C ILE A 71 -3.83 1.47 7.10
N CYS A 72 -4.24 1.86 5.89
CA CYS A 72 -4.28 3.27 5.49
C CYS A 72 -5.66 3.94 5.56
N PHE A 73 -6.75 3.17 5.56
CA PHE A 73 -8.10 3.70 5.42
C PHE A 73 -9.05 3.14 6.46
N ASP A 74 -10.03 3.95 6.86
CA ASP A 74 -11.21 3.54 7.61
C ASP A 74 -12.43 3.67 6.71
N VAL A 75 -13.30 2.65 6.73
CA VAL A 75 -14.57 2.65 5.98
C VAL A 75 -15.71 2.75 6.99
N GLN A 76 -16.53 3.78 6.87
CA GLN A 76 -17.66 4.04 7.75
C GLN A 76 -18.93 4.19 6.93
N VAL A 77 -20.02 3.59 7.43
CA VAL A 77 -21.36 3.77 6.88
C VAL A 77 -22.15 4.61 7.88
N ASP A 78 -22.67 5.74 7.44
CA ASP A 78 -23.50 6.60 8.30
C ASP A 78 -24.97 6.16 8.25
N SER A 79 -25.77 6.58 9.24
CA SER A 79 -27.20 6.24 9.43
C SER A 79 -28.06 6.50 8.17
N ASN A 80 -27.61 7.42 7.32
CA ASN A 80 -28.22 7.73 6.03
C ASN A 80 -27.74 6.79 4.89
N LYS A 81 -27.17 5.62 5.23
CA LYS A 81 -26.58 4.64 4.30
C LYS A 81 -25.49 5.23 3.39
N THR A 82 -24.80 6.26 3.87
CA THR A 82 -23.70 6.87 3.14
C THR A 82 -22.39 6.17 3.48
N LEU A 83 -21.74 5.60 2.46
CA LEU A 83 -20.39 5.09 2.55
C LEU A 83 -19.40 6.25 2.53
N THR A 84 -18.56 6.34 3.55
CA THR A 84 -17.45 7.29 3.65
C THR A 84 -16.15 6.55 3.87
N ILE A 85 -15.11 6.95 3.15
CA ILE A 85 -13.76 6.38 3.26
C ILE A 85 -12.86 7.52 3.73
N THR A 86 -12.25 7.34 4.90
CA THR A 86 -11.39 8.34 5.53
C THR A 86 -9.98 7.77 5.73
N GLU A 87 -8.98 8.64 5.80
CA GLU A 87 -7.62 8.22 6.20
C GLU A 87 -7.60 7.80 7.68
N LYS A 88 -6.89 6.72 7.98
CA LYS A 88 -6.73 6.24 9.35
C LYS A 88 -5.86 7.18 10.19
N SER A 89 -6.34 7.55 11.37
CA SER A 89 -5.67 8.54 12.27
C SER A 89 -4.26 8.16 12.75
N ASN A 90 -3.79 6.93 12.51
CA ASN A 90 -2.48 6.45 12.93
C ASN A 90 -1.79 5.64 11.82
N ALA A 91 -1.87 6.15 10.59
CA ALA A 91 -1.38 5.48 9.40
C ALA A 91 0.15 5.68 9.19
N PRO A 92 0.85 4.69 8.62
CA PRO A 92 2.23 4.84 8.15
C PRO A 92 2.41 5.98 7.12
N VAL A 93 3.62 6.53 7.00
CA VAL A 93 3.94 7.67 6.12
C VAL A 93 3.56 7.45 4.65
N TYR A 94 3.60 6.19 4.15
CA TYR A 94 3.20 5.89 2.76
C TYR A 94 1.69 6.00 2.51
N CYS A 95 0.86 6.00 3.54
CA CYS A 95 -0.60 6.09 3.41
C CYS A 95 -1.08 7.45 2.92
N ALA A 96 -0.35 8.53 3.22
CA ALA A 96 -0.65 9.86 2.66
C ALA A 96 -0.59 9.87 1.12
N LYS A 97 0.33 9.09 0.52
CA LYS A 97 0.36 8.89 -0.94
C LYS A 97 -0.80 8.02 -1.42
N ALA A 98 -1.13 6.95 -0.68
CA ALA A 98 -2.27 6.09 -1.02
C ALA A 98 -3.59 6.85 -1.03
N VAL A 99 -3.82 7.76 -0.06
CA VAL A 99 -5.00 8.64 0.01
C VAL A 99 -5.05 9.58 -1.19
N SER A 100 -3.92 10.22 -1.54
CA SER A 100 -3.82 11.06 -2.73
C SER A 100 -4.19 10.29 -4.01
N ASP A 101 -3.68 9.07 -4.18
CA ASP A 101 -3.91 8.28 -5.38
C ASP A 101 -5.33 7.68 -5.43
N ALA A 102 -5.90 7.34 -4.27
CA ALA A 102 -7.31 6.97 -4.13
C ALA A 102 -8.24 8.14 -4.50
N ASN A 103 -7.91 9.35 -4.08
CA ASN A 103 -8.67 10.56 -4.38
C ASN A 103 -8.63 10.90 -5.89
N LYS A 104 -7.45 10.84 -6.53
CA LYS A 104 -7.33 11.00 -8.00
C LYS A 104 -8.16 9.98 -8.79
N SER A 105 -8.39 8.81 -8.21
CA SER A 105 -9.18 7.74 -8.82
C SER A 105 -10.66 7.75 -8.39
N ASN A 106 -11.12 8.80 -7.71
CA ASN A 106 -12.48 8.96 -7.15
C ASN A 106 -12.92 7.79 -6.23
N MET A 107 -11.96 7.07 -5.64
CA MET A 107 -12.27 5.88 -4.83
C MET A 107 -12.80 6.26 -3.45
N MET A 108 -12.44 7.45 -2.96
CA MET A 108 -12.85 8.05 -1.69
C MET A 108 -14.13 8.88 -1.79
N GLU A 109 -14.75 8.95 -2.98
CA GLU A 109 -16.02 9.63 -3.12
C GLU A 109 -17.09 8.92 -2.28
N SER A 110 -17.85 9.71 -1.53
CA SER A 110 -18.94 9.21 -0.70
C SER A 110 -20.07 8.70 -1.58
N ILE A 111 -20.50 7.45 -1.37
CA ILE A 111 -21.58 6.82 -2.14
C ILE A 111 -22.78 6.62 -1.24
N GLN A 112 -23.96 7.05 -1.70
CA GLN A 112 -25.24 6.71 -1.08
C GLN A 112 -25.65 5.30 -1.54
N LEU A 113 -25.93 4.41 -0.58
CA LEU A 113 -26.40 3.04 -0.82
C LEU A 113 -27.92 2.94 -0.86
#